data_AF-A0A0J9F732-F1
#
_entry.id   AF-A0A0J9F732-F1
#
_cell.length_a   1.000
_cell.length_b   1.000
_cell.length_c   1.000
_cell.angle_alpha   90.00
_cell.angle_beta   90.00
_cell.angle_gamma   90.00
#
_symmetry.space_group_name_H-M   'P 1'
#
loop_
_entity.id
_entity.type
_entity.pdbx_description
1 polymer ?
#
loop_
_entity_poly.entity_id
_entity_poly.type
_entity_poly.pdbx_seq_one_letter_code
_entity_poly.pdbx_strand_id
1 'polypeptide(L)'
;MESNKNQGGLLPRLQYLSGCQYLSDLHNSFYTEDILYALRKINIASYSMEEWVEAYRYITGDKPESTSKEMLADEMVRWLKAGNE
;
A
#
# COMPACT_ATOMS: atom_id res chain seq x y z
N MET A 1 -0.86 25.36 4.97
CA MET A 1 0.08 24.22 5.12
C MET A 1 -0.81 22.99 5.24
N GLU A 2 -0.70 21.95 4.43
CA GLU A 2 0.51 21.18 4.13
C GLU A 2 0.49 20.65 2.69
N SER A 3 1.48 21.09 1.89
CA SER A 3 1.91 20.35 0.71
C SER A 3 2.89 19.26 1.15
N ASN A 4 2.44 18.29 1.94
CA ASN A 4 3.23 17.11 2.27
C ASN A 4 3.04 16.06 1.18
N LYS A 5 3.62 16.32 -0.01
CA LYS A 5 4.11 15.20 -0.82
C LYS A 5 5.21 14.56 0.02
N ASN A 6 4.85 13.55 0.81
CA ASN A 6 5.79 12.74 1.58
C ASN A 6 6.97 12.37 0.67
N GLN A 7 8.18 12.70 1.09
CA GLN A 7 9.43 12.59 0.34
C GLN A 7 9.86 11.15 -0.02
N GLY A 8 8.93 10.19 -0.12
CA GLY A 8 9.25 8.76 -0.32
C GLY A 8 8.17 7.91 -0.99
N GLY A 9 7.10 8.49 -1.53
CA GLY A 9 6.11 7.77 -2.34
C GLY A 9 5.05 6.98 -1.57
N LEU A 10 4.42 6.01 -2.24
CA LEU A 10 3.23 5.29 -1.73
C LEU A 10 3.53 4.41 -0.52
N LEU A 11 4.65 3.68 -0.52
CA LEU A 11 5.02 2.76 0.56
C LEU A 11 5.20 3.46 1.92
N PRO A 12 6.02 4.51 2.04
CA PRO A 12 6.11 5.28 3.29
C PRO A 12 4.79 5.95 3.67
N ARG A 13 3.92 6.27 2.71
CA ARG A 13 2.58 6.77 3.02
C ARG A 13 1.71 5.69 3.67
N LEU A 14 1.71 4.46 3.13
CA LEU A 14 0.99 3.34 3.70
C LEU A 14 1.48 3.03 5.11
N GLN A 15 2.80 2.98 5.30
CA GLN A 15 3.40 2.82 6.64
C GLN A 15 2.89 3.89 7.61
N TYR A 16 2.99 5.16 7.24
CA TYR A 16 2.58 6.27 8.09
C TYR A 16 1.09 6.22 8.43
N LEU A 17 0.23 5.97 7.44
CA LEU A 17 -1.22 5.94 7.63
C LEU A 17 -1.69 4.71 8.44
N SER A 18 -0.93 3.62 8.41
CA SER A 18 -1.25 2.39 9.14
C SER A 18 -0.68 2.38 10.56
N GLY A 19 0.01 3.44 10.99
CA GLY A 19 0.65 3.52 12.31
C GLY A 19 1.87 2.61 12.47
N CYS A 20 2.41 2.09 11.37
CA CYS A 20 3.59 1.23 11.37
C CYS A 20 4.85 2.00 11.77
N GLN A 21 5.67 1.43 12.65
CA GLN A 21 6.93 2.04 13.05
C GLN A 21 8.00 1.86 11.96
N TYR A 22 7.98 0.72 11.28
CA TYR A 22 8.92 0.35 10.22
C TYR A 22 8.18 -0.08 8.95
N LEU A 23 8.84 0.02 7.78
CA LEU A 23 8.27 -0.47 6.51
C LEU A 23 7.97 -1.98 6.57
N SER A 24 8.82 -2.76 7.24
CA SER A 24 8.64 -4.21 7.41
C SER A 24 7.37 -4.58 8.19
N ASP A 25 6.81 -3.64 8.96
CA ASP A 25 5.54 -3.88 9.67
C ASP A 25 4.36 -4.00 8.70
N LEU A 26 4.51 -3.58 7.44
CA LEU A 26 3.50 -3.79 6.38
C LEU A 26 3.30 -5.29 6.05
N HIS A 27 4.20 -6.16 6.51
CA HIS A 27 4.07 -7.62 6.40
C HIS A 27 3.54 -8.27 7.69
N ASN A 28 3.38 -7.50 8.76
CA ASN A 28 2.93 -8.03 10.04
C ASN A 28 1.39 -8.03 10.08
N SER A 29 0.81 -9.21 10.24
CA SER A 29 -0.64 -9.41 10.28
C SER A 29 -1.37 -8.62 11.38
N PHE A 30 -0.64 -8.15 12.41
CA PHE A 30 -1.15 -7.22 13.41
C PHE A 30 -1.68 -5.90 12.80
N TYR A 31 -1.06 -5.40 11.73
CA TYR A 31 -1.42 -4.11 11.11
C TYR A 31 -2.36 -4.26 9.90
N THR A 32 -2.79 -5.47 9.54
CA THR A 32 -3.58 -5.73 8.32
C THR A 32 -4.80 -4.83 8.20
N GLU A 33 -5.59 -4.67 9.27
CA GLU A 33 -6.78 -3.82 9.23
C GLU A 33 -6.44 -2.33 9.05
N ASP A 34 -5.35 -1.86 9.66
CA ASP A 34 -4.88 -0.48 9.51
C ASP A 34 -4.36 -0.22 8.09
N ILE A 35 -3.67 -1.19 7.49
CA ILE A 35 -3.21 -1.14 6.10
C ILE A 35 -4.40 -1.12 5.13
N LEU A 36 -5.40 -1.97 5.36
CA LEU A 36 -6.66 -1.97 4.59
C LEU A 36 -7.40 -0.64 4.71
N TYR A 37 -7.40 -0.02 5.89
CA TYR A 37 -7.98 1.30 6.09
C TYR A 37 -7.18 2.39 5.36
N ALA A 38 -5.85 2.36 5.43
CA ALA A 38 -4.97 3.28 4.73
C ALA A 38 -5.17 3.23 3.21
N LEU A 39 -5.25 2.03 2.63
CA LEU A 39 -5.50 1.84 1.19
C LEU A 39 -6.80 2.49 0.73
N ARG A 40 -7.86 2.40 1.53
CA ARG A 40 -9.16 3.05 1.22
C ARG A 40 -9.13 4.56 1.32
N LYS A 41 -8.19 5.14 2.08
CA LYS A 41 -8.06 6.59 2.29
C LYS A 41 -7.18 7.26 1.25
N ILE A 42 -6.30 6.51 0.60
CA ILE A 42 -5.37 7.05 -0.38
C ILE A 42 -6.13 7.42 -1.65
N ASN A 43 -5.91 8.64 -2.12
CA ASN A 43 -6.36 9.04 -3.45
C ASN A 43 -5.46 8.39 -4.50
N ILE A 44 -6.04 7.53 -5.32
CA ILE A 44 -5.34 6.75 -6.33
C ILE A 44 -4.62 7.61 -7.39
N ALA A 45 -5.15 8.80 -7.65
CA ALA A 45 -4.56 9.75 -8.60
C ALA A 45 -3.31 10.45 -8.05
N SER A 46 -3.06 10.40 -6.75
CA SER A 46 -1.94 11.10 -6.10
C SER A 46 -0.58 10.41 -6.27
N TYR A 47 -0.57 9.17 -6.75
CA TYR A 47 0.62 8.34 -6.93
C TYR A 47 0.73 7.83 -8.37
N SER A 48 1.96 7.67 -8.85
CA SER A 48 2.28 7.14 -10.18
C SER A 48 2.04 5.63 -10.26
N MET A 49 1.98 5.09 -11.48
CA MET A 49 1.84 3.65 -11.66
C MET A 49 3.03 2.89 -11.07
N GLU A 50 4.24 3.44 -11.18
CA GLU A 50 5.47 2.86 -10.64
C GLU A 50 5.41 2.73 -9.12
N GLU A 51 4.89 3.75 -8.42
CA GLU A 51 4.73 3.71 -6.95
C GLU A 51 3.71 2.66 -6.51
N TRP A 52 2.62 2.48 -7.27
CA TRP A 52 1.64 1.41 -7.02
C TRP A 52 2.24 0.02 -7.28
N VAL A 53 3.01 -0.14 -8.34
CA VAL A 53 3.71 -1.39 -8.66
C VAL A 53 4.76 -1.73 -7.61
N GLU A 54 5.51 -0.73 -7.12
CA GLU A 54 6.46 -0.90 -6.03
C GLU A 54 5.77 -1.36 -4.75
N ALA A 55 4.70 -0.67 -4.34
CA ALA A 55 3.94 -1.03 -3.14
C ALA A 55 3.33 -2.43 -3.25
N TYR A 56 2.76 -2.77 -4.41
CA TYR A 56 2.21 -4.10 -4.68
C TYR A 56 3.26 -5.18 -4.49
N ARG A 57 4.41 -5.05 -5.16
CA ARG A 57 5.50 -6.03 -5.09
C ARG A 57 6.04 -6.17 -3.67
N TYR A 58 6.14 -5.05 -2.96
CA TYR A 58 6.63 -5.07 -1.60
C TYR A 58 5.65 -5.82 -0.69
N ILE A 59 4.36 -5.49 -0.70
CA ILE A 59 3.37 -6.09 0.21
C ILE A 59 3.09 -7.56 -0.13
N THR A 60 2.91 -7.88 -1.41
CA THR A 60 2.46 -9.22 -1.83
C THR A 60 3.61 -10.17 -2.14
N GLY A 61 4.82 -9.66 -2.39
CA GLY A 61 5.94 -10.43 -2.94
C GLY A 61 5.80 -10.76 -4.44
N ASP A 62 4.65 -10.47 -5.05
CA ASP A 62 4.33 -10.88 -6.42
C ASP A 62 4.58 -9.78 -7.45
N LYS A 63 4.71 -10.19 -8.71
CA LYS A 63 4.72 -9.25 -9.84
C LYS A 63 3.28 -8.94 -10.24
N PRO A 64 2.90 -7.67 -10.41
CA PRO A 64 1.56 -7.34 -10.87
C PRO A 64 1.35 -7.77 -12.31
N GLU A 65 0.19 -8.40 -12.56
CA GLU A 65 -0.32 -8.66 -13.92
C GLU A 65 -1.17 -7.49 -14.42
N SER A 66 -1.75 -6.74 -13.48
CA SER A 66 -2.64 -5.61 -13.74
C SER A 66 -1.92 -4.36 -14.24
N THR A 67 -2.57 -3.66 -15.19
CA THR A 67 -2.05 -2.45 -15.83
C THR A 67 -2.72 -1.16 -15.34
N SER A 68 -3.63 -1.25 -14.35
CA SER A 68 -4.31 -0.09 -13.75
C SER A 68 -4.04 0.00 -12.25
N LYS A 69 -3.98 1.23 -11.73
CA LYS A 69 -3.73 1.49 -10.30
C LYS A 69 -4.88 0.96 -9.43
N GLU A 70 -6.10 1.08 -9.93
CA GLU A 70 -7.34 0.63 -9.30
C GLU A 70 -7.30 -0.89 -9.08
N MET A 71 -6.90 -1.65 -10.09
CA MET A 71 -6.77 -3.10 -9.97
C MET A 71 -5.66 -3.48 -8.99
N LEU A 72 -4.52 -2.79 -8.99
CA LEU A 72 -3.45 -3.05 -8.02
C LEU A 72 -3.92 -2.82 -6.58
N ALA A 73 -4.66 -1.73 -6.33
CA ALA A 73 -5.24 -1.46 -5.02
C ALA A 73 -6.21 -2.58 -4.58
N ASP A 74 -7.12 -2.99 -5.48
CA ASP A 74 -8.07 -4.07 -5.21
C ASP A 74 -7.40 -5.42 -4.97
N GLU A 75 -6.36 -5.76 -5.74
CA GLU A 75 -5.60 -7.00 -5.57
C GLU A 75 -4.86 -7.03 -4.23
N MET A 76 -4.19 -5.94 -3.83
CA MET A 76 -3.56 -5.86 -2.50
C MET A 76 -4.61 -6.01 -1.38
N VAL A 77 -5.79 -5.39 -1.52
CA VAL A 77 -6.87 -5.56 -0.54
C VAL A 77 -7.33 -7.01 -0.45
N ARG A 78 -7.44 -7.72 -1.58
CA ARG A 78 -7.78 -9.16 -1.59
C ARG A 78 -6.70 -10.01 -0.96
N TRP A 79 -5.43 -9.73 -1.27
CA TRP A 79 -4.27 -10.43 -0.74
C TRP A 79 -4.21 -10.30 0.79
N LEU A 80 -4.32 -9.07 1.32
CA LEU A 80 -4.30 -8.79 2.75
C LEU A 80 -5.46 -9.49 3.50
N LYS A 81 -6.64 -9.55 2.89
CA LYS A 81 -7.81 -10.25 3.47
C LYS A 81 -7.69 -11.77 3.45
N ALA A 82 -6.91 -12.33 2.53
CA ALA A 82 -6.73 -13.78 2.43
C ALA A 82 -5.87 -14.33 3.58
N GLY A 83 -5.15 -13.47 4.32
CA GLY A 83 -4.29 -13.88 5.44
C GLY A 83 -3.09 -14.70 4.98
N ASN A 84 -2.62 -14.46 3.75
CA ASN A 84 -1.43 -15.14 3.23
C ASN A 84 -0.19 -14.50 3.88
N GLU A 85 0.47 -15.25 4.77
CA GLU A 85 1.79 -14.95 5.36
C GLU A 85 2.89 -15.77 4.67
#